data_AF-A0A7E6EKB6-F1
#
_entry.id   AF-A0A7E6EKB6-F1
#
_cell.length_a   1.000
_cell.length_b   1.000
_cell.length_c   1.000
_cell.angle_alpha   90.00
_cell.angle_beta   90.00
_cell.angle_gamma   90.00
#
_symmetry.space_group_name_H-M   'P 1'
#
loop_
_entity.id
_entity.type
_entity.pdbx_description
1 polymer ?
#
loop_
_entity_poly.entity_id
_entity_poly.type
_entity_poly.pdbx_seq_one_letter_code
_entity_poly.pdbx_strand_id
1 'polypeptide(L)'
;MSFSKIKKSFDDKPDDPPSSLLDLPWCPETVNIVLSSKTNRVISKKSCDDKSDDPPKPGLGSLYTRWGRTTCHTNSSLVYDGVVGGQFFAHFGGGSNLLCLPNDPIWANYTAVGEVGGWIYGSEYQLDLYPTNKLFSFANAESIHDHNVPCAICLTRKPAVVMMLPARNECYTGWTAEYSGYLMSERHSHQGRHEYVCVDYAPEADPAGYRDENGALLYFVQAACGSLPCPPYVNGRELTCVVCSKY
;
A
#
# COMPACT_ATOMS: atom_id res chain seq x y z
N MET A 1 -11.86 -36.95 -57.88
CA MET A 1 -11.60 -36.80 -56.43
C MET A 1 -12.01 -35.39 -56.05
N SER A 2 -13.31 -35.17 -55.88
CA SER A 2 -14.02 -35.11 -54.59
C SER A 2 -13.52 -33.97 -53.70
N PHE A 3 -14.30 -32.89 -53.60
CA PHE A 3 -14.73 -32.38 -52.30
C PHE A 3 -16.20 -31.95 -52.41
N SER A 4 -16.99 -32.55 -51.53
CA SER A 4 -18.44 -32.51 -51.44
C SER A 4 -18.97 -31.19 -50.88
N LYS A 5 -20.02 -30.69 -51.52
CA LYS A 5 -20.92 -29.65 -51.02
C LYS A 5 -21.97 -30.33 -50.13
N ILE A 6 -22.07 -29.97 -48.85
CA ILE A 6 -23.25 -30.25 -48.03
C ILE A 6 -23.72 -28.93 -47.42
N LYS A 7 -24.92 -28.52 -47.85
CA LYS A 7 -25.74 -27.46 -47.26
C LYS A 7 -26.12 -27.84 -45.83
N LYS A 8 -26.12 -26.87 -44.92
CA LYS A 8 -27.04 -26.89 -43.77
C LYS A 8 -27.86 -25.61 -43.83
N SER A 9 -29.17 -25.79 -43.90
CA SER A 9 -30.16 -24.72 -43.84
C SER A 9 -30.16 -24.10 -42.45
N PHE A 10 -30.36 -22.78 -42.39
CA PHE A 10 -30.96 -22.16 -41.23
C PHE A 10 -32.22 -21.45 -41.71
N ASP A 11 -33.33 -21.84 -41.10
CA ASP A 11 -34.66 -21.29 -41.30
C ASP A 11 -34.69 -19.81 -40.94
N ASP A 12 -35.29 -18.99 -41.82
CA ASP A 12 -35.60 -17.59 -41.58
C ASP A 12 -36.56 -17.47 -40.37
N LYS A 13 -36.05 -16.88 -39.29
CA LYS A 13 -36.87 -16.25 -38.25
C LYS A 13 -36.56 -14.76 -38.27
N PRO A 14 -37.55 -13.85 -38.17
CA PRO A 14 -37.26 -12.44 -38.04
C PRO A 14 -36.51 -12.23 -36.72
N ASP A 15 -35.28 -11.72 -36.81
CA ASP A 15 -34.45 -11.42 -35.65
C ASP A 15 -35.18 -10.43 -34.74
N ASP A 16 -35.30 -10.78 -33.45
CA ASP A 16 -35.73 -9.84 -32.42
C ASP A 16 -34.72 -8.67 -32.38
N PRO A 17 -35.19 -7.40 -32.25
CA PRO A 17 -34.27 -6.27 -32.21
C PRO A 17 -33.32 -6.36 -31.00
N PRO A 18 -32.04 -5.98 -31.16
CA PRO A 18 -31.03 -6.13 -30.11
C PRO A 18 -31.41 -5.36 -28.84
N SER A 19 -31.30 -6.02 -27.69
CA SER A 19 -31.67 -5.46 -26.38
C SER A 19 -30.61 -4.55 -25.77
N SER A 20 -29.44 -4.39 -26.41
CA SER A 20 -28.33 -3.57 -25.92
C SER A 20 -27.49 -2.97 -27.05
N LEU A 21 -26.87 -1.81 -26.79
CA LEU A 21 -25.98 -1.10 -27.73
C LEU A 21 -24.59 -1.76 -27.88
N LEU A 22 -24.25 -2.74 -27.04
CA LEU A 22 -22.93 -3.38 -27.01
C LEU A 22 -22.78 -4.49 -28.07
N ASP A 23 -23.87 -4.85 -28.74
CA ASP A 23 -23.93 -5.99 -29.68
C ASP A 23 -23.79 -5.57 -31.16
N LEU A 24 -23.48 -4.28 -31.44
CA LEU A 24 -23.33 -3.76 -32.81
C LEU A 24 -21.86 -3.77 -33.26
N PRO A 25 -21.54 -4.23 -34.48
CA PRO A 25 -20.15 -4.32 -34.95
C PRO A 25 -19.45 -2.96 -35.09
N TRP A 26 -20.21 -1.89 -35.36
CA TRP A 26 -19.72 -0.53 -35.61
C TRP A 26 -20.75 0.51 -35.09
N CYS A 27 -20.28 1.55 -34.40
CA CYS A 27 -21.11 2.62 -33.81
C CYS A 27 -21.44 3.72 -34.83
N PRO A 28 -22.71 3.92 -35.24
CA PRO A 28 -23.10 5.13 -35.95
C PRO A 28 -23.23 6.33 -35.00
N GLU A 29 -22.95 7.55 -35.49
CA GLU A 29 -22.86 8.81 -34.71
C GLU A 29 -24.10 9.11 -33.84
N THR A 30 -25.27 8.55 -34.16
CA THR A 30 -26.45 8.55 -33.27
C THR A 30 -27.31 7.30 -33.51
N VAL A 31 -27.74 6.63 -32.44
CA VAL A 31 -28.74 5.54 -32.51
C VAL A 31 -30.05 6.02 -31.87
N ASN A 32 -31.15 6.00 -32.64
CA ASN A 32 -32.48 6.29 -32.10
C ASN A 32 -33.05 5.02 -31.48
N ILE A 33 -33.08 4.93 -30.14
CA ILE A 33 -33.71 3.81 -29.44
C ILE A 33 -35.17 4.19 -29.15
N VAL A 34 -36.10 3.42 -29.70
CA VAL A 34 -37.53 3.55 -29.39
C VAL A 34 -37.87 2.58 -28.27
N LEU A 35 -37.96 3.07 -27.04
CA LEU A 35 -38.51 2.29 -25.94
C LEU A 35 -40.04 2.37 -25.99
N SER A 36 -40.70 1.23 -26.26
CA SER A 36 -42.15 1.14 -26.19
C SER A 36 -42.59 0.95 -24.74
N SER A 37 -42.90 2.06 -24.07
CA SER A 37 -43.73 2.07 -22.86
C SER A 37 -45.19 2.21 -23.28
N LYS A 38 -46.11 1.50 -22.62
CA LYS A 38 -47.57 1.59 -22.83
C LYS A 38 -48.18 2.95 -22.49
N THR A 39 -47.37 3.97 -22.23
CA THR A 39 -47.80 5.37 -22.11
C THR A 39 -46.61 6.26 -22.46
N ASN A 40 -46.76 7.05 -23.53
CA ASN A 40 -45.82 8.02 -24.12
C ASN A 40 -44.49 7.48 -24.69
N ARG A 41 -44.29 7.75 -25.99
CA ARG A 41 -43.09 7.44 -26.77
C ARG A 41 -42.01 8.50 -26.47
N VAL A 42 -41.03 8.17 -25.64
CA VAL A 42 -39.86 9.03 -25.42
C VAL A 42 -38.75 8.58 -26.37
N ILE A 43 -38.29 9.50 -27.23
CA ILE A 43 -37.11 9.28 -28.07
C ILE A 43 -35.90 9.78 -27.28
N SER A 44 -35.09 8.87 -26.73
CA SER A 44 -33.82 9.24 -26.12
C SER A 44 -32.71 9.05 -27.16
N LYS A 45 -31.99 10.12 -27.49
CA LYS A 45 -30.77 10.08 -28.29
C LYS A 45 -29.61 9.83 -27.32
N LYS A 46 -29.03 8.63 -27.34
CA LYS A 46 -27.78 8.35 -26.62
C LYS A 46 -26.61 8.42 -27.59
N SER A 47 -25.57 9.17 -27.21
CA SER A 47 -24.27 9.20 -27.89
C SER A 47 -23.36 8.14 -27.25
N CYS A 48 -22.39 7.61 -28.00
CA CYS A 48 -21.36 6.73 -27.44
C CYS A 48 -20.42 7.48 -26.49
N ASP A 49 -20.45 8.81 -26.51
CA ASP A 49 -19.72 9.70 -25.59
C ASP A 49 -20.51 10.03 -24.32
N ASP A 50 -21.67 9.41 -24.10
CA ASP A 50 -22.45 9.53 -22.87
C ASP A 50 -21.67 8.86 -21.72
N LYS A 51 -20.70 9.59 -21.17
CA LYS A 51 -19.98 9.19 -19.95
C LYS A 51 -21.02 8.99 -18.86
N SER A 52 -20.92 7.90 -18.10
CA SER A 52 -21.75 7.74 -16.92
C SER A 52 -21.57 8.95 -16.00
N ASP A 53 -22.63 9.74 -15.83
CA ASP A 53 -22.66 10.90 -14.91
C ASP A 53 -22.53 10.48 -13.43
N ASP A 54 -22.41 9.19 -13.14
CA ASP A 54 -22.08 8.70 -11.81
C ASP A 54 -20.57 8.88 -11.56
N PRO A 55 -20.15 9.74 -10.61
CA PRO A 55 -18.76 9.81 -10.20
C PRO A 55 -18.31 8.43 -9.70
N PRO A 56 -17.05 8.03 -9.96
CA PRO A 56 -16.53 6.76 -9.44
C PRO A 56 -16.81 6.69 -7.95
N LYS A 57 -17.61 5.70 -7.52
CA LYS A 57 -17.84 5.47 -6.09
C LYS A 57 -16.46 5.22 -5.47
N PRO A 58 -16.05 5.96 -4.42
CA PRO A 58 -14.79 5.71 -3.75
C PRO A 58 -14.67 4.23 -3.41
N GLY A 59 -13.51 3.65 -3.68
CA GLY A 59 -13.22 2.25 -3.35
C GLY A 59 -13.53 1.99 -1.87
N LEU A 60 -14.09 0.81 -1.59
CA LEU A 60 -14.41 0.41 -0.22
C LEU A 60 -13.12 0.09 0.51
N GLY A 61 -12.67 0.98 1.41
CA GLY A 61 -11.54 0.72 2.32
C GLY A 61 -10.60 1.90 2.51
N SER A 62 -9.68 1.76 3.47
CA SER A 62 -8.57 2.67 3.72
C SER A 62 -7.25 1.93 3.57
N LEU A 63 -6.25 2.64 3.03
CA LEU A 63 -4.89 2.12 2.90
C LEU A 63 -4.08 2.39 4.16
N TYR A 64 -3.24 1.44 4.55
CA TYR A 64 -2.19 1.64 5.53
C TYR A 64 -0.95 0.84 5.14
N THR A 65 0.22 1.31 5.59
CA THR A 65 1.48 0.57 5.42
C THR A 65 1.76 -0.27 6.66
N ARG A 66 2.11 -1.53 6.44
CA ARG A 66 2.67 -2.41 7.46
C ARG A 66 4.18 -2.48 7.26
N TRP A 67 4.92 -1.83 8.15
CA TRP A 67 6.37 -1.76 8.08
C TRP A 67 7.00 -3.00 8.75
N GLY A 68 8.01 -3.57 8.10
CA GLY A 68 8.71 -4.77 8.55
C GLY A 68 8.04 -6.10 8.20
N ARG A 69 7.04 -6.12 7.32
CA ARG A 69 6.33 -7.34 6.91
C ARG A 69 5.92 -7.24 5.45
N THR A 70 5.97 -8.36 4.73
CA THR A 70 5.49 -8.47 3.33
C THR A 70 4.02 -8.88 3.22
N THR A 71 3.35 -9.13 4.34
CA THR A 71 1.96 -9.62 4.38
C THR A 71 1.05 -8.71 5.19
N CYS A 72 -0.24 -8.65 4.86
CA CYS A 72 -1.24 -7.93 5.64
C CYS A 72 -1.86 -8.81 6.74
N HIS A 73 -2.46 -8.19 7.76
CA HIS A 73 -3.25 -8.93 8.73
C HIS A 73 -4.55 -9.46 8.12
N THR A 74 -5.18 -10.47 8.75
CA THR A 74 -6.28 -11.26 8.18
C THR A 74 -7.53 -10.46 7.83
N ASN A 75 -7.71 -9.28 8.42
CA ASN A 75 -8.86 -8.39 8.18
C ASN A 75 -8.64 -7.40 7.02
N SER A 76 -7.46 -7.45 6.40
CA SER A 76 -7.07 -6.59 5.29
C SER A 76 -6.57 -7.44 4.11
N SER A 77 -6.53 -6.86 2.92
CA SER A 77 -5.99 -7.48 1.71
C SER A 77 -4.69 -6.80 1.32
N LEU A 78 -3.71 -7.59 0.85
CA LEU A 78 -2.47 -7.07 0.28
C LEU A 78 -2.78 -6.38 -1.06
N VAL A 79 -2.30 -5.16 -1.21
CA VAL A 79 -2.27 -4.45 -2.50
C VAL A 79 -0.96 -4.79 -3.22
N TYR A 80 0.17 -4.55 -2.54
CA TYR A 80 1.50 -4.99 -2.95
C TYR A 80 2.44 -5.04 -1.74
N ASP A 81 3.51 -5.82 -1.87
CA ASP A 81 4.65 -5.83 -0.96
C ASP A 81 5.89 -5.24 -1.63
N GLY A 82 6.88 -4.89 -0.83
CA GLY A 82 8.02 -4.13 -1.28
C GLY A 82 9.14 -4.02 -0.26
N VAL A 83 10.07 -3.12 -0.58
CA VAL A 83 11.19 -2.74 0.28
C VAL A 83 11.00 -1.31 0.76
N VAL A 84 11.39 -1.05 2.00
CA VAL A 84 11.35 0.31 2.54
C VAL A 84 12.48 1.12 1.92
N GLY A 85 12.11 2.27 1.36
CA GLY A 85 13.03 3.25 0.79
C GLY A 85 13.00 4.55 1.57
N GLY A 86 14.16 5.18 1.74
CA GLY A 86 14.31 6.45 2.45
C GLY A 86 15.58 7.20 2.08
N GLN A 87 15.91 8.19 2.90
CA GLN A 87 17.10 9.03 2.77
C GLN A 87 18.34 8.36 3.37
N PHE A 88 19.49 8.45 2.69
CA PHE A 88 20.80 8.10 3.26
C PHE A 88 21.07 8.86 4.56
N PHE A 89 21.50 8.16 5.60
CA PHE A 89 21.66 8.70 6.96
C PHE A 89 22.55 9.96 7.06
N ALA A 90 23.51 10.14 6.15
CA ALA A 90 24.44 11.26 6.14
C ALA A 90 24.14 12.30 5.04
N HIS A 91 22.93 12.30 4.48
CA HIS A 91 22.50 13.36 3.57
C HIS A 91 21.75 14.47 4.31
N PHE A 92 22.04 15.73 3.96
CA PHE A 92 21.37 16.90 4.54
C PHE A 92 20.01 17.22 3.89
N GLY A 93 19.69 16.64 2.73
CA GLY A 93 18.46 16.95 1.98
C GLY A 93 18.04 15.86 1.02
N GLY A 94 16.77 15.90 0.62
CA GLY A 94 16.06 14.84 -0.10
C GLY A 94 14.64 14.67 0.48
N GLY A 95 14.09 13.46 0.40
CA GLY A 95 12.80 13.12 0.98
C GLY A 95 12.91 12.82 2.49
N SER A 96 11.99 13.34 3.30
CA SER A 96 11.99 13.13 4.76
C SER A 96 11.07 12.00 5.25
N ASN A 97 10.37 11.35 4.32
CA ASN A 97 9.46 10.24 4.59
C ASN A 97 10.06 8.93 4.06
N LEU A 98 9.59 7.82 4.60
CA LEU A 98 9.82 6.50 4.05
C LEU A 98 8.73 6.21 3.02
N LEU A 99 9.09 5.37 2.06
CA LEU A 99 8.20 4.87 1.02
C LEU A 99 8.26 3.34 1.02
N CYS A 100 7.13 2.70 0.78
CA CYS A 100 7.13 1.29 0.43
C CYS A 100 7.32 1.17 -1.08
N LEU A 101 8.52 0.81 -1.52
CA LEU A 101 8.84 0.70 -2.93
C LEU A 101 8.44 -0.68 -3.44
N PRO A 102 7.64 -0.78 -4.52
CA PRO A 102 7.23 -2.07 -5.05
C PRO A 102 8.43 -2.85 -5.59
N ASN A 103 8.36 -4.18 -5.49
CA ASN A 103 9.40 -5.08 -5.98
C ASN A 103 9.51 -5.13 -7.52
N ASP A 104 8.55 -4.55 -8.24
CA ASP A 104 8.43 -4.53 -9.69
C ASP A 104 8.38 -3.08 -10.26
N PRO A 105 9.47 -2.29 -10.14
CA PRO A 105 9.48 -0.90 -10.62
C PRO A 105 9.31 -0.83 -12.15
N ILE A 106 8.46 0.11 -12.61
CA ILE A 106 8.27 0.42 -14.02
C ILE A 106 8.99 1.72 -14.35
N TRP A 107 9.85 1.68 -15.37
CA TRP A 107 10.63 2.83 -15.80
C TRP A 107 10.00 3.51 -17.02
N ALA A 108 9.95 4.84 -16.99
CA ALA A 108 9.69 5.65 -18.18
C ALA A 108 11.02 5.88 -18.95
N ASN A 109 11.23 7.06 -19.53
CA ASN A 109 12.54 7.42 -20.10
C ASN A 109 13.53 7.76 -18.98
N TYR A 110 14.76 7.25 -19.06
CA TYR A 110 15.82 7.48 -18.06
C TYR A 110 17.20 7.69 -18.72
N THR A 111 18.11 8.33 -17.99
CA THR A 111 19.53 8.44 -18.33
C THR A 111 20.32 7.34 -17.61
N ALA A 112 21.50 6.99 -18.14
CA ALA A 112 22.36 5.95 -17.57
C ALA A 112 23.44 6.50 -16.61
N VAL A 113 23.33 7.75 -16.18
CA VAL A 113 24.30 8.43 -15.31
C VAL A 113 23.62 8.92 -14.03
N GLY A 114 24.35 8.88 -12.92
CA GLY A 114 23.87 9.41 -11.64
C GLY A 114 23.83 10.94 -11.68
N GLU A 115 22.68 11.51 -11.35
CA GLU A 115 22.45 12.96 -11.34
C GLU A 115 22.51 13.53 -9.91
N VAL A 116 22.66 14.85 -9.79
CA VAL A 116 22.70 15.58 -8.49
C VAL A 116 21.28 15.77 -7.91
N GLY A 117 20.37 14.83 -8.20
CA GLY A 117 18.97 14.87 -7.78
C GLY A 117 18.75 14.31 -6.36
N GLY A 118 17.48 14.02 -6.05
CA GLY A 118 17.13 13.26 -4.85
C GLY A 118 17.45 11.77 -5.04
N TRP A 119 18.00 11.15 -4.00
CA TRP A 119 18.36 9.73 -3.99
C TRP A 119 17.44 9.01 -3.01
N ILE A 120 17.05 7.79 -3.35
CA ILE A 120 16.33 6.89 -2.46
C ILE A 120 17.17 5.65 -2.22
N TYR A 121 17.33 5.29 -0.96
CA TYR A 121 18.14 4.18 -0.48
C TYR A 121 17.24 3.14 0.17
N GLY A 122 17.62 1.87 0.12
CA GLY A 122 16.98 0.84 0.93
C GLY A 122 17.11 1.17 2.43
N SER A 123 16.20 0.65 3.24
CA SER A 123 16.25 0.82 4.69
C SER A 123 16.72 -0.41 5.43
N GLU A 124 17.44 -0.20 6.53
CA GLU A 124 18.04 -1.26 7.36
C GLU A 124 17.62 -1.13 8.83
N TYR A 125 17.52 -2.28 9.50
CA TYR A 125 17.33 -2.32 10.95
C TYR A 125 18.66 -2.09 11.69
N GLN A 126 18.67 -1.11 12.59
CA GLN A 126 19.84 -0.81 13.43
C GLN A 126 19.55 -1.18 14.88
N LEU A 127 20.01 -2.38 15.28
CA LEU A 127 19.68 -3.01 16.57
C LEU A 127 20.91 -3.33 17.43
N ASP A 128 22.13 -3.10 16.92
CA ASP A 128 23.41 -3.32 17.61
C ASP A 128 23.56 -2.58 18.93
N LEU A 129 22.92 -1.41 19.06
CA LEU A 129 22.91 -0.61 20.28
C LEU A 129 22.10 -1.24 21.43
N TYR A 130 21.39 -2.35 21.18
CA TYR A 130 20.52 -3.00 22.16
C TYR A 130 21.10 -4.35 22.60
N PRO A 131 21.67 -4.45 23.82
CA PRO A 131 22.25 -5.70 24.33
C PRO A 131 21.22 -6.82 24.50
N THR A 132 19.93 -6.48 24.49
CA THR A 132 18.83 -7.43 24.38
C THR A 132 18.31 -7.45 22.95
N ASN A 133 18.86 -8.35 22.15
CA ASN A 133 18.32 -8.83 20.87
C ASN A 133 16.93 -9.49 21.00
N LYS A 134 16.00 -8.92 21.78
CA LYS A 134 14.74 -9.56 22.20
C LYS A 134 13.54 -8.61 22.28
N LEU A 135 13.65 -7.38 21.79
CA LEU A 135 12.48 -6.49 21.73
C LEU A 135 11.49 -7.00 20.67
N PHE A 136 11.98 -7.30 19.47
CA PHE A 136 11.18 -7.98 18.46
C PHE A 136 11.06 -9.48 18.71
N SER A 137 9.98 -10.07 18.17
CA SER A 137 9.81 -11.51 18.09
C SER A 137 10.55 -12.05 16.88
N PHE A 138 11.73 -12.61 17.12
CA PHE A 138 12.52 -13.25 16.07
C PHE A 138 12.09 -14.72 15.88
N ALA A 139 11.07 -14.94 15.04
CA ALA A 139 10.61 -16.30 14.74
C ALA A 139 11.49 -17.01 13.70
N ASN A 140 12.10 -16.25 12.77
CA ASN A 140 12.75 -16.79 11.57
C ASN A 140 14.23 -16.39 11.41
N ALA A 141 14.84 -15.68 12.37
CA ALA A 141 16.24 -15.26 12.35
C ALA A 141 16.79 -15.12 13.77
N GLU A 142 18.10 -15.20 13.98
CA GLU A 142 18.72 -14.94 15.30
C GLU A 142 18.87 -13.43 15.59
N SER A 143 18.96 -12.63 14.53
CA SER A 143 19.00 -11.17 14.51
C SER A 143 18.51 -10.68 13.15
N ILE A 144 18.05 -9.44 13.08
CA ILE A 144 17.73 -8.74 11.83
C ILE A 144 18.54 -7.46 11.68
N HIS A 145 19.53 -7.22 12.55
CA HIS A 145 20.42 -6.07 12.42
C HIS A 145 21.11 -6.07 11.05
N ASP A 146 21.15 -4.91 10.39
CA ASP A 146 21.62 -4.70 9.01
C ASP A 146 20.79 -5.40 7.94
N HIS A 147 19.65 -6.03 8.32
CA HIS A 147 18.75 -6.54 7.32
C HIS A 147 17.90 -5.44 6.71
N ASN A 148 17.64 -5.57 5.41
CA ASN A 148 16.70 -4.71 4.72
C ASN A 148 15.29 -4.85 5.34
N VAL A 149 14.60 -3.72 5.40
CA VAL A 149 13.27 -3.61 5.99
C VAL A 149 12.22 -3.84 4.89
N PRO A 150 11.42 -4.92 4.95
CA PRO A 150 10.31 -5.11 4.00
C PRO A 150 9.10 -4.28 4.39
N CYS A 151 8.14 -4.14 3.48
CA CYS A 151 6.87 -3.48 3.75
C CYS A 151 5.72 -4.08 2.93
N ALA A 152 4.50 -3.80 3.38
CA ALA A 152 3.28 -4.16 2.68
C ALA A 152 2.29 -3.01 2.71
N ILE A 153 1.67 -2.72 1.57
CA ILE A 153 0.52 -1.82 1.50
C ILE A 153 -0.76 -2.65 1.62
N CYS A 154 -1.55 -2.33 2.64
CA CYS A 154 -2.74 -3.07 3.03
C CYS A 154 -4.00 -2.23 2.82
N LEU A 155 -5.04 -2.85 2.27
CA LEU A 155 -6.37 -2.26 2.10
C LEU A 155 -7.34 -2.92 3.08
N THR A 156 -8.04 -2.12 3.89
CA THR A 156 -9.09 -2.64 4.77
C THR A 156 -10.26 -3.20 3.95
N ARG A 157 -10.84 -4.33 4.37
CA ARG A 157 -11.93 -5.00 3.62
C ARG A 157 -13.26 -4.24 3.61
N LYS A 158 -13.41 -3.24 4.47
CA LYS A 158 -14.58 -2.37 4.61
C LYS A 158 -14.12 -0.92 4.72
N PRO A 159 -14.97 0.06 4.35
CA PRO A 159 -14.69 1.46 4.64
C PRO A 159 -14.32 1.63 6.10
N ALA A 160 -13.15 2.21 6.34
CA ALA A 160 -12.62 2.42 7.67
C ALA A 160 -11.84 3.72 7.70
N VAL A 161 -11.62 4.28 8.86
CA VAL A 161 -10.52 5.23 9.09
C VAL A 161 -9.37 4.49 9.75
N VAL A 162 -8.13 4.83 9.41
CA VAL A 162 -6.92 4.20 9.94
C VAL A 162 -6.03 5.24 10.62
N MET A 163 -5.37 4.85 11.71
CA MET A 163 -4.40 5.69 12.39
C MET A 163 -3.29 4.86 13.03
N MET A 164 -2.07 5.40 13.04
CA MET A 164 -1.00 4.93 13.91
C MET A 164 -1.12 5.63 15.27
N LEU A 165 -1.13 4.84 16.35
CA LEU A 165 -1.16 5.30 17.72
C LEU A 165 0.21 5.01 18.38
N PRO A 166 1.05 6.03 18.60
CA PRO A 166 2.35 5.85 19.23
C PRO A 166 2.21 5.65 20.75
N ALA A 167 3.24 5.06 21.35
CA ALA A 167 3.35 4.75 22.79
C ALA A 167 2.24 3.83 23.35
N ARG A 168 1.57 3.06 22.48
CA ARG A 168 0.61 2.01 22.85
C ARG A 168 0.80 0.81 21.94
N ASN A 169 0.60 -0.39 22.46
CA ASN A 169 0.56 -1.64 21.68
C ASN A 169 -0.88 -2.14 21.48
N GLU A 170 -1.87 -1.44 22.03
CA GLU A 170 -3.29 -1.77 21.94
C GLU A 170 -4.10 -0.52 21.58
N CYS A 171 -5.12 -0.72 20.75
CA CYS A 171 -6.03 0.34 20.35
C CYS A 171 -6.97 0.76 21.48
N TYR A 172 -7.52 1.98 21.42
CA TYR A 172 -8.59 2.38 22.32
C TYR A 172 -9.86 1.54 22.11
N THR A 173 -10.71 1.46 23.13
CA THR A 173 -12.00 0.76 23.06
C THR A 173 -12.80 1.22 21.82
N GLY A 174 -13.32 0.25 21.06
CA GLY A 174 -14.08 0.50 19.84
C GLY A 174 -13.25 0.65 18.56
N TRP A 175 -11.93 0.52 18.66
CA TRP A 175 -11.02 0.41 17.52
C TRP A 175 -10.51 -1.03 17.38
N THR A 176 -10.22 -1.43 16.15
CA THR A 176 -9.63 -2.75 15.84
C THR A 176 -8.15 -2.59 15.57
N ALA A 177 -7.31 -3.44 16.16
CA ALA A 177 -5.89 -3.47 15.85
C ALA A 177 -5.67 -4.15 14.49
N GLU A 178 -4.96 -3.48 13.60
CA GLU A 178 -4.45 -4.07 12.35
C GLU A 178 -3.10 -4.75 12.60
N TYR A 179 -2.18 -4.08 13.31
CA TYR A 179 -0.96 -4.68 13.87
C TYR A 179 -0.37 -3.79 14.98
N SER A 180 0.54 -4.35 15.77
CA SER A 180 1.30 -3.61 16.80
C SER A 180 2.79 -3.93 16.71
N GLY A 181 3.60 -3.09 17.33
CA GLY A 181 5.04 -3.27 17.41
C GLY A 181 5.73 -2.09 18.07
N TYR A 182 6.83 -1.63 17.47
CA TYR A 182 7.66 -0.57 18.03
C TYR A 182 7.75 0.65 17.12
N LEU A 183 7.74 1.81 17.75
CA LEU A 183 7.97 3.07 17.06
C LEU A 183 9.47 3.13 16.72
N MET A 184 9.76 3.29 15.44
CA MET A 184 11.11 3.39 14.93
C MET A 184 11.27 4.66 14.09
N SER A 185 12.49 5.19 14.10
CA SER A 185 12.90 6.35 13.31
C SER A 185 14.41 6.35 13.23
N GLU A 186 14.97 7.35 12.58
CA GLU A 186 16.41 7.47 12.50
C GLU A 186 17.04 7.98 13.81
N ARG A 187 18.30 7.60 14.05
CA ARG A 187 19.14 8.06 15.15
C ARG A 187 19.26 9.58 15.17
N HIS A 188 18.98 10.15 16.34
CA HIS A 188 18.98 11.60 16.59
C HIS A 188 20.28 12.36 16.24
N SER A 189 21.42 11.68 16.11
CA SER A 189 22.71 12.28 15.74
C SER A 189 23.03 12.23 14.25
N HIS A 190 22.19 11.58 13.44
CA HIS A 190 22.34 11.51 11.98
C HIS A 190 21.67 12.70 11.30
N GLN A 191 22.01 12.92 10.03
CA GLN A 191 21.60 14.09 9.28
C GLN A 191 20.22 13.88 8.66
N GLY A 192 19.57 14.99 8.29
CA GLY A 192 18.26 14.97 7.65
C GLY A 192 17.08 14.98 8.63
N ARG A 193 15.88 14.91 8.08
CA ARG A 193 14.64 14.79 8.85
C ARG A 193 14.02 13.45 8.49
N HIS A 194 13.56 12.73 9.51
CA HIS A 194 13.03 11.39 9.37
C HIS A 194 11.66 11.32 10.03
N GLU A 195 10.79 10.48 9.49
CA GLU A 195 9.47 10.24 10.08
C GLU A 195 9.52 9.15 11.16
N TYR A 196 8.45 9.08 11.96
CA TYR A 196 8.23 8.02 12.93
C TYR A 196 7.28 6.98 12.34
N VAL A 197 7.75 5.73 12.20
CA VAL A 197 6.95 4.62 11.68
C VAL A 197 6.71 3.55 12.73
N CYS A 198 5.60 2.83 12.58
CA CYS A 198 5.31 1.68 13.42
C CYS A 198 5.81 0.41 12.73
N VAL A 199 6.88 -0.18 13.24
CA VAL A 199 7.40 -1.45 12.72
C VAL A 199 6.75 -2.60 13.47
N ASP A 200 6.27 -3.60 12.73
CA ASP A 200 5.61 -4.78 13.28
C ASP A 200 6.44 -5.48 14.36
N TYR A 201 5.78 -5.98 15.41
CA TYR A 201 6.42 -6.69 16.52
C TYR A 201 7.19 -7.94 16.10
N ALA A 202 6.76 -8.60 15.02
CA ALA A 202 7.40 -9.77 14.44
C ALA A 202 7.89 -9.43 13.02
N PRO A 203 8.91 -8.58 12.88
CA PRO A 203 9.40 -8.17 11.59
C PRO A 203 10.05 -9.34 10.84
N GLU A 204 9.97 -9.27 9.53
CA GLU A 204 10.66 -10.15 8.60
C GLU A 204 12.02 -9.53 8.25
N ALA A 205 13.02 -10.39 8.10
CA ALA A 205 14.33 -10.03 7.57
C ALA A 205 14.35 -10.44 6.10
N ASP A 206 14.73 -9.53 5.21
CA ASP A 206 15.03 -9.89 3.83
C ASP A 206 16.21 -10.90 3.83
N PRO A 207 16.07 -12.09 3.21
CA PRO A 207 17.17 -13.05 3.09
C PRO A 207 18.34 -12.54 2.25
N ALA A 208 18.11 -11.57 1.36
CA ALA A 208 19.10 -11.11 0.38
C ALA A 208 19.85 -9.84 0.81
N GLY A 209 19.31 -9.07 1.76
CA GLY A 209 19.95 -7.86 2.29
C GLY A 209 20.19 -8.00 3.78
N TYR A 210 21.44 -8.28 4.16
CA TYR A 210 21.93 -8.46 5.54
C TYR A 210 23.29 -7.76 5.74
N ARG A 211 23.63 -6.85 4.84
CA ARG A 211 24.91 -6.14 4.81
C ARG A 211 24.70 -4.76 5.40
N ASP A 212 25.71 -4.26 6.09
CA ASP A 212 25.79 -2.87 6.50
C ASP A 212 26.09 -1.97 5.28
N GLU A 213 25.04 -1.49 4.62
CA GLU A 213 25.07 -0.59 3.47
C GLU A 213 24.82 0.88 3.87
N ASN A 214 24.41 1.11 5.12
CA ASN A 214 24.13 2.41 5.72
C ASN A 214 23.16 3.25 4.87
N GLY A 215 22.05 2.67 4.42
CA GLY A 215 21.03 3.35 3.64
C GLY A 215 20.20 4.33 4.48
N ALA A 216 18.88 4.14 4.44
CA ALA A 216 17.98 4.71 5.43
C ALA A 216 17.96 3.80 6.67
N LEU A 217 18.05 4.36 7.87
CA LEU A 217 18.25 3.53 9.06
C LEU A 217 17.06 3.64 10.01
N LEU A 218 16.69 2.51 10.62
CA LEU A 218 15.64 2.43 11.62
C LEU A 218 16.20 1.97 12.97
N TYR A 219 16.13 2.87 13.94
CA TYR A 219 16.44 2.65 15.35
C TYR A 219 15.15 2.69 16.18
N PHE A 220 15.16 2.03 17.34
CA PHE A 220 14.05 2.18 18.28
C PHE A 220 13.97 3.62 18.82
N VAL A 221 12.75 4.12 18.94
CA VAL A 221 12.49 5.43 19.52
C VAL A 221 12.30 5.28 21.02
N GLN A 222 13.12 5.99 21.80
CA GLN A 222 13.02 6.01 23.26
C GLN A 222 12.34 7.29 23.75
N ALA A 223 11.61 7.18 24.85
CA ALA A 223 11.07 8.35 25.56
C ALA A 223 12.21 9.17 26.19
N ALA A 224 12.24 10.47 25.90
CA ALA A 224 13.13 11.42 26.55
C ALA A 224 12.30 12.33 27.49
N CYS A 225 12.51 12.21 28.80
CA CYS A 225 11.78 13.00 29.78
C CYS A 225 12.16 14.49 29.74
N GLY A 226 11.23 15.34 30.16
CA GLY A 226 11.39 16.80 30.17
C GLY A 226 10.03 17.43 29.90
N SER A 227 9.83 17.98 28.70
CA SER A 227 8.49 18.35 28.23
C SER A 227 7.59 17.13 28.00
N LEU A 228 8.18 15.94 27.79
CA LEU A 228 7.46 14.68 27.89
C LEU A 228 7.29 14.32 29.38
N PRO A 229 6.06 14.18 29.88
CA PRO A 229 5.81 13.97 31.30
C PRO A 229 6.22 12.56 31.75
N CYS A 230 7.00 12.47 32.82
CA CYS A 230 7.45 11.22 33.40
C CYS A 230 7.15 11.23 34.91
N PRO A 231 6.09 10.54 35.39
CA PRO A 231 5.14 9.65 34.67
C PRO A 231 4.12 10.38 33.76
N PRO A 232 3.44 9.66 32.82
CA PRO A 232 3.37 8.20 32.67
C PRO A 232 4.48 7.59 31.81
N TYR A 233 5.25 8.40 31.09
CA TYR A 233 6.41 7.90 30.34
C TYR A 233 7.57 7.57 31.28
N VAL A 234 8.52 6.79 30.79
CA VAL A 234 9.73 6.41 31.52
C VAL A 234 10.94 6.75 30.66
N ASN A 235 11.88 7.51 31.21
CA ASN A 235 13.07 7.95 30.48
C ASN A 235 13.85 6.75 29.91
N GLY A 236 14.26 6.84 28.65
CA GLY A 236 15.07 5.83 27.99
C GLY A 236 14.32 4.54 27.62
N ARG A 237 12.99 4.48 27.79
CA ARG A 237 12.19 3.30 27.43
C ARG A 237 11.71 3.39 25.98
N GLU A 238 11.84 2.29 25.25
CA GLU A 238 11.39 2.17 23.86
C GLU A 238 9.86 2.32 23.79
N LEU A 239 9.41 3.12 22.82
CA LEU A 239 8.00 3.36 22.59
C LEU A 239 7.42 2.28 21.69
N THR A 240 6.35 1.65 22.13
CA THR A 240 5.53 0.77 21.29
C THR A 240 4.65 1.60 20.35
N CYS A 241 4.01 0.93 19.39
CA CYS A 241 3.02 1.53 18.52
C CYS A 241 1.97 0.48 18.11
N VAL A 242 0.81 0.96 17.65
CA VAL A 242 -0.24 0.12 17.08
C VAL A 242 -0.92 0.87 15.94
N VAL A 243 -1.19 0.19 14.84
CA VAL A 243 -2.03 0.71 13.77
C VAL A 243 -3.45 0.21 13.99
N CYS A 244 -4.39 1.14 14.08
CA CYS A 244 -5.77 0.91 14.43
C CYS A 244 -6.69 1.31 13.28
N SER A 245 -7.76 0.55 13.09
CA SER A 245 -8.85 0.84 12.17
C SER A 245 -10.17 1.00 12.91
N LYS A 246 -11.05 1.85 12.38
CA LYS A 246 -12.43 1.98 12.83
C LYS A 246 -13.38 1.91 11.64
N TYR A 247 -14.27 0.93 11.72
CA TYR A 247 -15.27 0.59 10.73
C TYR A 247 -16.62 1.24 11.04
#